data_AF-A0A4R4PQA5-F1
#
_entry.id   AF-A0A4R4PQA5-F1
#
_cell.length_a   1.000
_cell.length_b   1.000
_cell.length_c   1.000
_cell.angle_alpha   90.00
_cell.angle_beta   90.00
_cell.angle_gamma   90.00
#
_symmetry.space_group_name_H-M   'P 1'
#
loop_
_entity.id
_entity.type
_entity.pdbx_description
1 polymer ?
#
loop_
_entity_poly.entity_id
_entity_poly.type
_entity_poly.pdbx_seq_one_letter_code
_entity_poly.pdbx_strand_id
1 'polypeptide(L)'
;MVFRLTRRDIDPVTGEPTAYALWDRHEWQTHGECWLWCGRDDVEVTWIGPVRSSGMHAALFACRACLYALDQRVLEANMRQDAAVLPVSNQAAWS
;
A
#
# COMPACT_ATOMS: atom_id res chain seq x y z
N MET A 1 -10.48 8.40 -5.65
CA MET A 1 -10.49 7.34 -6.69
C MET A 1 -11.36 6.20 -6.17
N VAL A 2 -12.31 5.68 -6.95
CA VAL A 2 -13.11 4.51 -6.55
C VAL A 2 -12.38 3.26 -7.05
N PHE A 3 -12.06 2.35 -6.14
CA PHE A 3 -11.45 1.06 -6.46
C PHE A 3 -12.46 0.17 -7.19
N ARG A 4 -12.13 -0.31 -8.38
CA ARG A 4 -12.95 -1.26 -9.15
C ARG A 4 -12.12 -2.49 -9.50
N LEU A 5 -12.47 -3.61 -8.86
CA LEU A 5 -11.92 -4.93 -9.17
C LEU A 5 -12.43 -5.40 -10.53
N THR A 6 -11.54 -5.94 -11.35
CA THR A 6 -11.87 -6.63 -12.60
C THR A 6 -12.05 -8.13 -12.37
N ARG A 7 -12.63 -8.86 -13.33
CA ARG A 7 -12.83 -10.31 -13.19
C ARG A 7 -11.54 -11.11 -12.99
N ARG A 8 -10.41 -10.58 -13.46
CA ARG A 8 -9.08 -11.20 -13.31
C ARG A 8 -8.53 -11.06 -11.90
N ASP A 9 -9.08 -10.13 -11.13
CA ASP A 9 -8.63 -9.78 -9.79
C ASP A 9 -9.22 -10.67 -8.69
N ILE A 10 -10.18 -11.53 -9.06
CA ILE A 10 -10.95 -12.38 -8.17
C ILE A 10 -10.49 -13.83 -8.34
N ASP A 11 -10.15 -14.49 -7.22
CA ASP A 11 -9.88 -15.91 -7.21
C ASP A 11 -11.12 -16.68 -7.69
N PRO A 12 -11.00 -17.54 -8.72
CA PRO A 12 -12.16 -18.20 -9.32
C PRO A 12 -12.76 -19.30 -8.43
N VAL A 13 -12.04 -19.76 -7.41
CA VAL A 13 -12.46 -20.81 -6.47
C VAL A 13 -13.13 -20.19 -5.25
N THR A 14 -12.56 -19.12 -4.70
CA THR A 14 -13.05 -18.50 -3.47
C THR A 14 -13.97 -17.30 -3.70
N GLY A 15 -13.89 -16.65 -4.86
CA GLY A 15 -14.62 -15.41 -5.15
C GLY A 15 -14.05 -14.17 -4.43
N GLU A 16 -12.95 -14.34 -3.71
CA GLU A 16 -12.27 -13.25 -2.99
C GLU A 16 -11.27 -12.53 -3.90
N PRO A 17 -11.01 -11.24 -3.67
CA PRO A 17 -9.89 -10.56 -4.31
C PRO A 17 -8.60 -11.34 -4.02
N THR A 18 -7.87 -11.71 -5.07
CA THR A 18 -6.54 -12.29 -4.86
C THR A 18 -5.69 -11.23 -4.16
N ALA A 19 -4.85 -11.64 -3.21
CA ALA A 19 -3.94 -10.71 -2.56
C ALA A 19 -3.16 -9.90 -3.61
N TYR A 20 -2.73 -10.54 -4.70
CA TYR A 20 -1.98 -9.95 -5.81
C TYR A 20 -2.73 -8.87 -6.62
N ALA A 21 -4.05 -9.00 -6.81
CA ALA A 21 -4.82 -8.08 -7.64
C ALA A 21 -4.89 -6.63 -7.11
N LEU A 22 -4.73 -6.46 -5.80
CA LEU A 22 -4.65 -5.14 -5.20
C LEU A 22 -3.35 -4.42 -5.60
N TRP A 23 -2.29 -5.17 -5.89
CA TRP A 23 -0.92 -4.71 -6.11
C TRP A 23 -0.45 -4.74 -7.58
N ASP A 24 -1.12 -5.49 -8.45
CA ASP A 24 -0.75 -5.73 -9.86
C ASP A 24 -0.97 -4.53 -10.83
N ARG A 25 -1.34 -3.35 -10.34
CA ARG A 25 -1.34 -2.11 -11.16
C ARG A 25 0.02 -1.46 -11.29
N HIS A 26 1.01 -1.98 -10.57
CA HIS A 26 2.39 -1.52 -10.63
C HIS A 26 3.08 -2.12 -11.85
N GLU A 27 3.79 -1.28 -12.61
CA GLU A 27 4.69 -1.76 -13.66
C GLU A 27 5.97 -2.27 -12.99
N TRP A 28 6.12 -3.59 -12.97
CA TRP A 28 7.24 -4.26 -12.33
C TRP A 28 8.43 -4.38 -13.28
N GLN A 29 9.59 -3.99 -12.79
CA GLN A 29 10.89 -4.25 -13.41
C GLN A 29 11.47 -5.53 -12.84
N THR A 30 11.97 -6.42 -13.69
CA THR A 30 12.48 -7.75 -13.30
C THR A 30 13.71 -7.69 -12.40
N HIS A 31 14.54 -6.66 -12.57
CA HIS A 31 15.77 -6.44 -11.80
C HIS A 31 15.85 -4.98 -11.37
N GLY A 32 16.17 -4.76 -10.10
CA GLY A 32 16.44 -3.45 -9.56
C GLY A 32 16.71 -3.47 -8.07
N GLU A 33 16.99 -2.28 -7.53
CA GLU A 33 17.28 -2.07 -6.12
C GLU A 33 16.02 -1.68 -5.35
N CYS A 34 15.76 -2.40 -4.26
CA CYS A 34 14.71 -2.02 -3.32
C CYS A 34 15.26 -0.99 -2.32
N TRP A 35 14.81 0.26 -2.46
CA TRP A 35 15.24 1.40 -1.64
C TRP A 35 14.55 1.46 -0.27
N LEU A 36 13.74 0.47 0.06
CA LEU A 36 13.14 0.30 1.39
C LEU A 36 14.06 -0.58 2.26
N TRP A 37 13.51 -1.09 3.37
CA TRP A 37 14.29 -1.68 4.45
C TRP A 37 15.13 -2.92 4.08
N CYS A 38 14.84 -3.62 2.99
CA CYS A 38 15.60 -4.82 2.62
C CYS A 38 16.91 -4.53 1.87
N GLY A 39 17.03 -3.37 1.20
CA GLY A 39 18.23 -2.96 0.47
C GLY A 39 18.75 -3.91 -0.60
N ARG A 40 17.96 -4.90 -1.05
CA ARG A 40 18.41 -5.89 -2.05
C ARG A 40 18.49 -5.26 -3.44
N ASP A 41 19.52 -5.63 -4.19
CA ASP A 41 19.96 -5.03 -5.45
C ASP A 41 19.92 -6.00 -6.65
N ASP A 42 19.01 -6.97 -6.61
CA ASP A 42 18.70 -7.84 -7.75
C ASP A 42 17.33 -8.50 -7.56
N VAL A 43 16.30 -7.68 -7.38
CA VAL A 43 14.92 -8.16 -7.11
C VAL A 43 13.90 -7.49 -8.02
N GLU A 44 12.75 -8.13 -8.20
CA GLU A 44 11.61 -7.50 -8.86
C GLU A 44 11.16 -6.27 -8.07
N VAL A 45 11.13 -5.10 -8.72
CA VAL A 45 10.77 -3.81 -8.10
C VAL A 45 9.77 -3.03 -8.93
N THR A 46 8.97 -2.21 -8.28
CA THR A 46 8.12 -1.20 -8.93
C THR A 46 8.47 0.19 -8.44
N TRP A 47 8.25 1.18 -9.30
CA TRP A 47 8.18 2.58 -8.89
C TRP A 47 6.99 2.79 -7.95
N ILE A 48 7.22 3.47 -6.81
CA ILE A 48 6.17 3.77 -5.82
C ILE A 48 5.94 5.27 -5.62
N GLY A 49 6.73 6.13 -6.26
CA GLY A 49 6.57 7.58 -6.20
C GLY A 49 7.89 8.35 -6.28
N PRO A 50 7.82 9.69 -6.34
CA PRO A 50 8.99 10.53 -6.19
C PRO A 50 9.39 10.64 -4.71
N VAL A 51 10.70 10.67 -4.43
CA VAL A 51 11.25 11.00 -3.11
C VAL A 51 12.07 12.29 -3.20
N ARG A 52 12.00 13.10 -2.13
CA ARG A 52 12.82 14.30 -1.96
C ARG A 52 13.76 14.10 -0.78
N SER A 53 15.05 14.35 -0.96
CA SER A 53 16.05 14.31 0.10
C SER A 53 17.07 15.41 -0.12
N SER A 54 17.27 16.27 0.87
CA SER A 54 18.26 17.37 0.81
C SER A 54 18.18 18.22 -0.47
N GLY A 55 16.97 18.50 -0.96
CA GLY A 55 16.74 19.25 -2.20
C GLY A 55 16.84 18.43 -3.50
N MET A 56 17.32 17.19 -3.45
CA MET A 56 17.38 16.27 -4.59
C MET A 56 16.06 15.54 -4.77
N HIS A 57 15.75 15.16 -6.01
CA HIS A 57 14.59 14.35 -6.37
C HIS A 57 15.06 13.04 -6.99
N ALA A 58 14.43 11.94 -6.62
CA ALA A 58 14.69 10.63 -7.21
C ALA A 58 13.38 9.83 -7.34
N ALA A 59 13.40 8.82 -8.21
CA ALA A 59 12.36 7.80 -8.27
C ALA A 59 12.61 6.78 -7.16
N LEU A 60 11.59 6.48 -6.36
CA LEU A 60 11.67 5.51 -5.28
C LEU A 60 11.13 4.16 -5.76
N PHE A 61 11.92 3.09 -5.57
CA PHE A 61 11.58 1.74 -6.00
C PHE A 61 11.47 0.77 -4.80
N ALA A 62 10.52 -0.16 -4.88
CA ALA A 62 10.29 -1.14 -3.83
C ALA A 62 10.05 -2.54 -4.41
N CYS A 63 10.60 -3.56 -3.74
CA CYS A 63 10.23 -4.95 -4.02
C CYS A 63 8.88 -5.30 -3.40
N ARG A 64 8.26 -6.37 -3.90
CA ARG A 64 6.91 -6.82 -3.49
C ARG A 64 6.74 -6.98 -1.97
N ALA A 65 7.70 -7.62 -1.32
CA ALA A 65 7.64 -7.84 0.13
C ALA A 65 7.70 -6.52 0.93
N CYS A 66 8.57 -5.59 0.53
CA CYS A 66 8.68 -4.30 1.21
C CYS A 66 7.51 -3.36 0.91
N LEU A 67 6.98 -3.39 -0.32
CA LEU A 67 5.78 -2.63 -0.67
C LEU A 67 4.59 -3.08 0.18
N TYR A 68 4.37 -4.39 0.31
CA TYR A 68 3.33 -4.92 1.20
C TYR A 68 3.48 -4.42 2.65
N ALA A 69 4.69 -4.46 3.21
CA ALA A 69 4.93 -3.97 4.57
C ALA A 69 4.71 -2.44 4.70
N LEU A 70 4.99 -1.66 3.66
CA LEU A 70 4.68 -0.24 3.61
C LEU A 70 3.17 0.00 3.60
N ASP A 71 2.43 -0.74 2.78
CA ASP A 71 0.98 -0.60 2.66
C ASP A 71 0.26 -0.95 3.98
N GLN A 72 0.74 -1.96 4.72
CA GLN A 72 0.22 -2.25 6.07
C GLN A 72 0.43 -1.06 7.03
N ARG A 73 1.61 -0.42 7.00
CA ARG A 73 1.87 0.76 7.85
C ARG A 73 0.99 1.94 7.48
N VAL A 74 0.76 2.16 6.18
CA VAL A 74 -0.14 3.21 5.68
C VAL A 74 -1.57 2.95 6.16
N LEU A 75 -2.05 1.70 6.04
CA LEU A 75 -3.36 1.29 6.53
C LEU A 75 -3.51 1.55 8.04
N GLU A 76 -2.55 1.10 8.85
CA GLU A 76 -2.56 1.32 10.30
C GLU A 76 -2.52 2.80 10.68
N ALA A 77 -1.81 3.63 9.92
CA ALA A 77 -1.75 5.07 10.15
C ALA A 77 -3.12 5.72 9.86
N ASN A 78 -3.74 5.38 8.73
CA ASN A 78 -5.06 5.88 8.35
C ASN A 78 -6.13 5.47 9.37
N MET A 79 -6.15 4.19 9.79
CA MET A 79 -7.10 3.72 10.81
C MET A 79 -6.95 4.48 12.14
N ARG A 80 -5.73 4.80 12.55
CA ARG A 80 -5.47 5.61 13.76
C ARG A 80 -5.99 7.03 13.61
N GLN A 81 -5.87 7.62 12.43
CA GLN A 81 -6.41 8.96 12.15
C GLN A 81 -7.93 8.96 12.14
N ASP A 82 -8.56 7.98 11.50
CA ASP A 82 -10.02 7.87 11.44
C ASP A 82 -10.64 7.69 12.83
N ALA A 83 -10.05 6.85 13.68
CA ALA A 83 -10.48 6.65 15.05
C ALA A 83 -10.41 7.94 15.89
N ALA A 84 -9.46 8.83 15.59
CA ALA A 84 -9.34 10.13 16.26
C ALA A 84 -10.34 11.18 15.74
N VAL A 85 -10.91 10.98 14.55
CA VAL A 85 -11.87 11.91 13.91
C VAL A 85 -13.32 11.53 14.23
N LEU A 86 -13.62 10.28 14.61
CA LEU A 86 -14.95 9.90 15.07
C LEU A 86 -15.30 10.67 16.36
N PRO A 87 -16.42 11.43 16.41
CA PRO A 87 -16.85 12.04 17.64
C PRO A 87 -17.29 10.93 18.59
N VAL A 88 -16.61 10.80 19.73
CA VAL A 88 -17.16 10.11 20.89
C VAL A 88 -18.39 10.92 21.36
N SER A 89 -19.55 10.65 20.76
CA SER A 89 -20.84 11.16 21.21
C SER A 89 -21.21 10.47 22.53
N ASN A 90 -20.62 10.96 23.61
CA ASN A 90 -20.98 10.61 24.97
C ASN A 90 -22.11 11.56 25.43
N GLN A 91 -23.36 11.19 25.18
CA GLN A 91 -24.56 11.70 25.87
C GLN A 91 -25.49 10.49 25.99
N ALA A 92 -25.60 9.76 27.12
CA ALA A 92 -25.88 10.21 28.48
C ALA A 92 -27.04 11.21 28.52
N ALA A 93 -28.26 10.79 28.17
CA ALA A 93 -29.52 11.40 28.64
C ALA A 93 -30.76 10.68 28.09
N TRP A 94 -31.22 9.62 28.76
CA TRP A 94 -32.65 9.27 28.76
C TRP A 94 -32.99 8.80 30.19
N SER A 95 -33.46 9.76 30.98
CA SER A 95 -34.21 9.55 32.22
C SER A 95 -35.69 9.39 31.90
#